data_AF-A0A3P7ER66-F1
#
_entry.id   AF-A0A3P7ER66-F1
#
_cell.length_a   1.000
_cell.length_b   1.000
_cell.length_c   1.000
_cell.angle_alpha   90.00
_cell.angle_beta   90.00
_cell.angle_gamma   90.00
#
_symmetry.space_group_name_H-M   'P 1'
#
loop_
_entity.id
_entity.type
_entity.pdbx_description
1 polymer ?
#
loop_
_entity_poly.entity_id
_entity_poly.type
_entity_poly.pdbx_seq_one_letter_code
_entity_poly.pdbx_strand_id
1 'polypeptide(L)'
;MLTMKYGKHQMMLIKKRMNVEGWIDDQLNELYKSATDNIDIDVDAILDLNTELERRHYIMDLLQKTHCPATESQIHDFLDQLIQKLNML
;
A
#
# COMPACT_ATOMS: atom_id res chain seq x y z
N MET A 1 -12.47 -10.28 25.42
CA MET A 1 -11.45 -9.21 25.45
C MET A 1 -10.08 -9.86 25.25
N LEU A 2 -9.62 -9.96 24.00
CA LEU A 2 -8.30 -10.53 23.66
C LEU A 2 -7.28 -9.39 23.68
N THR A 3 -6.69 -9.11 24.83
CA THR A 3 -5.52 -8.22 24.91
C THR A 3 -4.27 -9.05 24.60
N MET A 4 -4.00 -9.27 23.32
CA MET A 4 -2.75 -9.87 22.87
C MET A 4 -1.58 -9.01 23.36
N LYS A 5 -0.59 -9.63 23.99
CA LYS A 5 0.59 -8.99 24.61
C LYS A 5 1.52 -8.41 23.55
N TYR A 6 1.10 -7.38 22.84
CA TYR A 6 1.97 -6.65 21.93
C TYR A 6 2.91 -5.74 22.74
N GLY A 7 4.18 -6.12 22.83
CA GLY A 7 5.22 -5.25 23.40
C GLY A 7 5.29 -3.92 22.65
N LYS A 8 5.86 -2.88 23.27
CA LYS A 8 5.93 -1.51 22.71
C LYS A 8 6.42 -1.47 21.24
N HIS A 9 7.38 -2.33 20.90
CA HIS A 9 7.92 -2.46 19.54
C HIS A 9 6.89 -2.97 18.53
N GLN A 10 6.15 -4.03 18.88
CA GLN A 10 5.11 -4.59 18.00
C GLN A 10 3.98 -3.58 17.79
N MET A 11 3.57 -2.89 18.87
CA MET A 11 2.59 -1.81 18.77
C MET A 11 3.10 -0.66 17.86
N MET A 12 4.40 -0.34 17.90
CA MET A 12 4.98 0.67 17.03
C MET A 12 4.94 0.23 15.56
N LEU A 13 5.32 -1.02 15.26
CA LEU A 13 5.24 -1.57 13.89
C LEU A 13 3.81 -1.62 13.37
N ILE A 14 2.85 -2.04 14.20
CA ILE A 14 1.41 -2.02 13.85
C ILE A 14 0.97 -0.59 13.51
N LYS A 15 1.34 0.40 14.34
CA LYS A 15 0.99 1.81 14.09
C LYS A 15 1.61 2.32 12.79
N LYS A 16 2.89 2.00 12.54
CA LYS A 16 3.55 2.39 11.29
C LYS A 16 2.83 1.77 10.07
N ARG A 17 2.47 0.49 10.15
CA ARG A 17 1.73 -0.21 9.10
C ARG A 17 0.35 0.42 8.86
N MET A 18 -0.43 0.66 9.92
CA MET A 18 -1.73 1.32 9.82
C MET A 18 -1.63 2.70 9.14
N ASN A 19 -0.55 3.45 9.41
CA ASN A 19 -0.33 4.74 8.73
C ASN A 19 -0.03 4.57 7.24
N VAL A 20 0.66 3.49 6.83
CA VAL A 20 0.93 3.19 5.42
C VAL A 20 -0.36 2.74 4.73
N GLU A 21 -1.13 1.84 5.35
CA GLU A 21 -2.43 1.38 4.84
C GLU A 21 -3.39 2.56 4.64
N GLY A 22 -3.57 3.42 5.65
CA GLY A 22 -4.44 4.59 5.51
C GLY A 22 -3.98 5.58 4.42
N TRP A 23 -2.66 5.75 4.24
CA TRP A 23 -2.14 6.57 3.13
C TRP A 23 -2.39 5.90 1.78
N ILE A 24 -2.28 4.57 1.67
CA ILE A 24 -2.59 3.85 0.44
C ILE A 24 -4.07 4.05 0.09
N ASP A 25 -4.98 3.92 1.06
CA ASP A 25 -6.41 4.14 0.86
C ASP A 25 -6.69 5.57 0.36
N ASP A 26 -6.06 6.58 0.95
CA ASP A 26 -6.19 7.97 0.50
C ASP A 26 -5.69 8.14 -0.94
N GLN A 27 -4.52 7.58 -1.28
CA GLN A 27 -3.97 7.65 -2.64
C GLN A 27 -4.81 6.89 -3.66
N LEU A 28 -5.32 5.70 -3.32
CA LEU A 28 -6.22 4.95 -4.20
C LEU A 28 -7.51 5.74 -4.45
N ASN A 29 -8.08 6.38 -3.43
CA ASN A 29 -9.24 7.26 -3.62
C ASN A 29 -8.95 8.39 -4.61
N GLU A 30 -7.76 9.01 -4.57
CA GLU A 30 -7.33 10.03 -5.52
C GLU A 30 -7.14 9.47 -6.93
N LEU A 31 -6.43 8.34 -7.07
CA LEU A 31 -6.16 7.69 -8.36
C LEU A 31 -7.45 7.23 -9.05
N TYR A 32 -8.43 6.73 -8.28
CA TYR A 32 -9.71 6.23 -8.79
C TYR A 32 -10.81 7.30 -8.82
N LYS A 33 -10.54 8.54 -8.39
CA LYS A 33 -11.53 9.64 -8.34
C LYS A 33 -12.83 9.22 -7.63
N SER A 34 -12.71 8.55 -6.49
CA SER A 34 -13.84 7.97 -5.73
C SER A 34 -14.63 6.86 -6.43
N ALA A 35 -14.18 6.35 -7.58
CA ALA A 35 -14.77 5.18 -8.23
C ALA A 35 -14.19 3.89 -7.63
N THR A 36 -14.31 3.73 -6.31
CA THR A 36 -13.70 2.64 -5.56
C THR A 36 -14.53 1.36 -5.65
N ASP A 37 -14.27 0.55 -6.67
CA ASP A 37 -14.56 -0.88 -6.63
C ASP A 37 -13.52 -1.55 -5.72
N ASN A 38 -13.75 -1.54 -4.39
CA ASN A 38 -13.09 -2.37 -3.37
C ASN A 38 -11.63 -2.79 -3.67
N ILE A 39 -10.75 -1.82 -3.95
CA ILE A 39 -9.33 -2.10 -4.15
C ILE A 39 -8.68 -2.11 -2.78
N ASP A 40 -8.20 -3.28 -2.39
CA ASP A 40 -7.46 -3.49 -1.17
C ASP A 40 -6.04 -3.91 -1.54
N ILE A 41 -5.05 -3.14 -1.07
CA ILE A 41 -3.64 -3.44 -1.26
C ILE A 41 -3.12 -4.04 0.03
N ASP A 42 -2.89 -5.35 0.01
CA ASP A 42 -2.28 -6.05 1.12
C ASP A 42 -0.80 -5.67 1.30
N VAL A 43 -0.53 -4.87 2.33
CA VAL A 43 0.84 -4.41 2.68
C VAL A 43 1.72 -5.57 3.12
N ASP A 44 1.18 -6.61 3.77
CA ASP A 44 1.94 -7.82 4.12
C ASP A 44 2.41 -8.55 2.86
N ALA A 45 1.51 -8.73 1.89
CA ALA A 45 1.86 -9.35 0.61
C ALA A 45 2.97 -8.59 -0.14
N ILE A 46 2.98 -7.25 -0.09
CA ILE A 46 4.05 -6.45 -0.71
C ILE A 46 5.37 -6.57 0.07
N LEU A 47 5.31 -6.58 1.40
CA LEU A 47 6.50 -6.70 2.24
C LEU A 47 7.16 -8.08 2.13
N ASP A 48 6.39 -9.12 1.85
CA ASP A 48 6.88 -10.48 1.58
C ASP A 48 7.65 -10.60 0.25
N LEU A 49 7.51 -9.62 -0.65
CA LEU A 49 8.30 -9.56 -1.89
C LEU A 49 9.73 -9.06 -1.60
N ASN A 50 10.71 -9.74 -2.19
CA ASN A 50 12.13 -9.57 -1.89
C ASN A 50 12.72 -8.31 -2.50
N THR A 51 12.23 -7.90 -3.67
CA THR A 51 12.82 -6.81 -4.45
C THR A 51 11.81 -5.69 -4.71
N GLU A 52 12.31 -4.46 -4.81
CA GLU A 52 11.49 -3.31 -5.20
C GLU A 52 10.82 -3.52 -6.56
N LEU A 53 11.51 -4.19 -7.49
CA LEU A 53 10.99 -4.49 -8.82
C LEU A 53 9.75 -5.40 -8.74
N GLU A 54 9.79 -6.47 -7.95
CA GLU A 54 8.64 -7.35 -7.72
C GLU A 54 7.47 -6.59 -7.09
N ARG A 55 7.75 -5.72 -6.10
CA ARG A 55 6.72 -4.87 -5.47
C ARG A 55 6.04 -3.96 -6.47
N ARG A 56 6.82 -3.23 -7.28
CA ARG A 56 6.30 -2.36 -8.34
C ARG A 56 5.44 -3.15 -9.34
N HIS A 57 5.93 -4.31 -9.79
CA HIS A 57 5.18 -5.15 -10.72
C HIS A 57 3.86 -5.66 -10.15
N TYR A 58 3.85 -6.11 -8.89
CA TYR A 58 2.63 -6.58 -8.21
C TYR A 58 1.56 -5.49 -8.15
N ILE A 59 1.95 -4.27 -7.74
CA ILE A 59 1.03 -3.14 -7.64
C ILE A 59 0.56 -2.70 -9.03
N MET A 60 1.45 -2.65 -10.03
CA MET A 60 1.07 -2.31 -11.41
C MET A 60 0.08 -3.31 -12.00
N ASP A 61 0.30 -4.62 -11.79
CA ASP A 61 -0.62 -5.67 -12.24
C ASP A 61 -2.00 -5.54 -11.57
N LEU A 62 -2.02 -5.23 -10.26
CA LEU A 62 -3.27 -4.96 -9.55
C LEU A 62 -4.01 -3.76 -10.13
N LEU A 63 -3.33 -2.61 -10.31
CA LEU A 63 -3.91 -1.39 -10.88
C LEU A 63 -4.43 -1.59 -12.31
N GLN A 64 -3.76 -2.44 -13.10
CA GLN A 64 -4.21 -2.81 -14.44
C GLN A 64 -5.47 -3.68 -14.40
N LYS A 65 -5.52 -4.67 -13.51
CA LYS A 65 -6.68 -5.55 -13.32
C LYS A 65 -7.93 -4.79 -12.87
N THR A 66 -7.76 -3.74 -12.08
CA THR A 66 -8.85 -2.90 -11.59
C THR A 66 -9.14 -1.70 -12.50
N HIS A 67 -8.53 -1.63 -13.69
CA HIS A 67 -8.74 -0.57 -14.67
C HIS A 67 -8.56 0.85 -14.10
N CYS A 68 -7.43 1.09 -13.44
CA CYS A 68 -7.10 2.39 -12.86
C CYS A 68 -7.25 3.53 -13.89
N PRO A 69 -8.07 4.56 -13.62
CA PRO A 69 -8.25 5.69 -14.55
C PRO A 69 -7.13 6.74 -14.46
N ALA A 70 -6.14 6.54 -13.58
CA ALA A 70 -5.02 7.43 -13.39
C ALA A 70 -4.03 7.38 -14.57
N THR A 71 -3.29 8.48 -14.76
CA THR A 71 -2.23 8.54 -15.76
C THR A 71 -1.00 7.75 -15.34
N GLU A 72 -0.16 7.32 -16.29
CA GLU A 72 1.11 6.62 -16.00
C GLU A 72 2.00 7.41 -15.04
N SER A 73 2.02 8.75 -15.15
CA SER A 73 2.78 9.62 -14.24
C SER A 73 2.27 9.57 -12.81
N GLN A 74 0.95 9.55 -12.61
CA GLN A 74 0.35 9.46 -11.27
C GLN A 74 0.60 8.08 -10.65
N ILE A 75 0.51 7.03 -11.46
CA ILE A 75 0.82 5.66 -11.02
C ILE A 75 2.30 5.57 -10.63
N HIS A 76 3.21 6.11 -11.44
CA HIS A 76 4.64 6.10 -11.12
C HIS A 76 4.96 6.85 -9.82
N ASP A 77 4.36 8.04 -9.63
CA ASP A 77 4.54 8.83 -8.41
C ASP A 77 3.99 8.10 -7.18
N PHE A 78 2.79 7.51 -7.28
CA PHE A 78 2.22 6.65 -6.23
C PHE A 78 3.15 5.48 -5.88
N LEU A 79 3.68 4.77 -6.88
CA LEU A 79 4.60 3.66 -6.69
C LEU A 79 5.88 4.10 -5.98
N ASP A 80 6.51 5.19 -6.42
CA ASP A 80 7.72 5.71 -5.80
C ASP A 80 7.49 6.08 -4.32
N GLN A 81 6.39 6.77 -4.02
CA GLN A 81 6.02 7.13 -2.65
C GLN A 81 5.71 5.90 -1.79
N LEU A 82 5.00 4.91 -2.34
CA LEU A 82 4.66 3.67 -1.63
C LEU A 82 5.94 2.89 -1.26
N ILE A 83 6.84 2.69 -2.22
CA ILE A 83 8.12 2.03 -1.97
C ILE A 83 8.93 2.77 -0.90
N GLN A 84 8.99 4.11 -0.94
CA GLN A 84 9.67 4.89 0.09
C GLN A 84 9.06 4.66 1.48
N LYS A 85 7.73 4.65 1.58
CA LYS A 85 7.04 4.40 2.86
C LYS A 85 7.28 2.98 3.38
N LEU A 86 7.24 1.98 2.51
CA LEU A 86 7.54 0.58 2.87
C LEU A 86 8.98 0.43 3.38
N ASN A 87 9.94 1.14 2.78
CA ASN A 87 11.34 1.13 3.23
C ASN A 87 11.56 1.83 4.59
N MET A 88 10.58 2.60 5.08
CA MET A 88 10.62 3.27 6.39
C MET A 88 9.95 2.48 7.53
N LEU A 89 9.28 1.38 7.21
CA LEU A 89 8.65 0.48 8.20
C LEU A 89 9.71 -0.21 9.04
#